data_AF-D6LJF4-F1
#
_entry.id   AF-D6LJF4-F1
#
_cell.length_a   1.000
_cell.length_b   1.000
_cell.length_c   1.000
_cell.angle_alpha   90.00
_cell.angle_beta   90.00
_cell.angle_gamma   90.00
#
_symmetry.space_group_name_H-M   'P 1'
#
loop_
_entity.id
_entity.type
_entity.pdbx_description
1 polymer ?
#
loop_
_entity_poly.entity_id
_entity_poly.type
_entity_poly.pdbx_seq_one_letter_code
_entity_poly.pdbx_strand_id
1 'polypeptide(L)' 'MLKDDEIIEELDKKYKIIQKKGGYKYAEDTILLFNYLKKSLSKRNIKLLDIGTGNGILPILLSDNAMIEEIVGID' A
#
# COMPACT_ATOMS: atom_id res chain seq x y z
N MET A 1 -3.88 -6.26 -19.47
CA MET A 1 -2.82 -7.28 -19.64
C MET A 1 -1.55 -6.72 -19.01
N LEU A 2 -0.78 -7.53 -18.27
CA LEU A 2 0.48 -7.07 -17.66
C LEU A 2 1.49 -6.69 -18.74
N LYS A 3 2.35 -5.71 -18.45
CA LYS A 3 3.51 -5.43 -19.31
C LYS A 3 4.60 -6.49 -19.09
N ASP A 4 5.49 -6.64 -20.06
CA ASP A 4 6.57 -7.63 -20.01
C ASP A 4 7.52 -7.43 -18.82
N ASP A 5 7.66 -6.17 -18.36
CA ASP A 5 8.46 -5.78 -17.22
C ASP A 5 7.67 -5.78 -15.90
N GLU A 6 6.47 -6.36 -15.85
CA GLU A 6 5.62 -6.42 -14.65
C GLU A 6 5.41 -7.85 -14.16
N ILE A 7 5.17 -7.97 -12.86
CA ILE A 7 4.73 -9.19 -12.18
C ILE A 7 3.54 -8.87 -11.27
N ILE A 8 2.74 -9.90 -10.97
CA ILE A 8 1.78 -9.85 -9.88
C ILE A 8 2.41 -10.56 -8.69
N GLU A 9 2.59 -9.83 -7.60
CA GLU A 9 3.10 -10.36 -6.34
C GLU A 9 1.94 -10.52 -5.35
N GLU A 10 1.89 -11.66 -4.65
CA GLU A 10 0.90 -11.89 -3.60
C GLU A 10 1.37 -11.21 -2.31
N LEU A 11 0.55 -10.28 -1.80
CA LEU A 11 0.84 -9.57 -0.54
C LEU A 11 0.31 -10.36 0.66
N ASP A 12 -0.92 -10.84 0.54
CA ASP A 12 -1.57 -11.73 1.50
C ASP A 12 -2.65 -12.57 0.78
N LYS A 13 -3.56 -13.20 1.56
CA LYS A 13 -4.64 -14.02 1.00
C LYS A 13 -5.70 -13.22 0.23
N LYS A 14 -5.76 -11.90 0.40
CA LYS A 14 -6.79 -11.01 -0.12
C LYS A 14 -6.25 -10.07 -1.22
N TYR A 15 -4.98 -9.69 -1.13
CA TYR A 15 -4.36 -8.68 -1.98
C TYR A 15 -3.23 -9.22 -2.82
N LYS A 16 -3.20 -8.73 -4.05
CA LYS A 16 -2.08 -8.87 -4.97
C LYS A 16 -1.72 -7.49 -5.50
N ILE A 17 -0.45 -7.27 -5.79
CA ILE A 17 0.03 -6.00 -6.31
C ILE A 17 0.83 -6.19 -7.59
N ILE A 18 0.67 -5.26 -8.52
CA ILE A 18 1.49 -5.21 -9.72
C ILE A 18 2.80 -4.50 -9.39
N GLN A 19 3.93 -5.09 -9.77
CA GLN A 19 5.26 -4.51 -9.57
C GLN A 19 6.12 -4.62 -10.80
N LYS A 20 7.05 -3.68 -10.95
CA LYS A 20 8.11 -3.75 -11.96
C LYS A 20 9.13 -4.83 -11.60
N LYS A 21 9.61 -5.59 -12.58
CA LYS A 21 10.73 -6.53 -12.44
C LYS A 21 12.03 -5.80 -12.14
N GLY A 22 12.27 -4.68 -12.84
CA GLY A 22 13.35 -3.73 -12.58
C GLY A 22 12.78 -2.32 -12.43
N GLY A 23 12.94 -1.72 -11.25
CA GLY A 23 12.30 -0.46 -10.86
C GLY A 23 11.94 -0.45 -9.38
N TYR A 24 11.09 0.49 -8.95
CA TYR A 24 10.59 0.51 -7.58
C TYR A 24 9.86 -0.79 -7.25
N LYS A 25 10.23 -1.38 -6.12
CA LYS A 25 9.54 -2.48 -5.45
C LYS A 25 9.37 -2.09 -4.00
N TYR A 26 8.21 -2.40 -3.43
CA TYR A 26 8.05 -2.30 -1.98
C TYR A 26 9.09 -3.17 -1.29
N ALA A 27 9.58 -2.71 -0.15
CA ALA A 27 10.58 -3.40 0.63
C ALA A 27 10.13 -3.51 2.10
N GLU A 28 11.02 -4.00 2.95
CA GLU A 28 10.75 -4.26 4.37
C GLU A 28 10.33 -2.98 5.13
N ASP A 29 10.90 -1.84 4.78
CA ASP A 29 10.57 -0.52 5.31
C ASP A 29 9.08 -0.17 5.16
N THR A 30 8.50 -0.47 4.02
CA THR A 30 7.08 -0.26 3.72
C THR A 30 6.19 -1.09 4.65
N ILE A 31 6.57 -2.36 4.88
CA ILE A 31 5.83 -3.28 5.75
C ILE A 31 5.94 -2.86 7.23
N LEU A 32 7.11 -2.37 7.65
CA LEU A 32 7.30 -1.81 8.99
C LEU A 32 6.44 -0.56 9.21
N LEU A 33 6.41 0.35 8.23
CA LEU A 33 5.57 1.55 8.28
C LEU A 33 4.08 1.21 8.33
N PHE A 34 3.63 0.27 7.50
CA PHE A 34 2.25 -0.24 7.56
C PHE A 34 1.89 -0.76 8.95
N ASN A 35 2.73 -1.60 9.54
CA ASN A 35 2.49 -2.16 10.87
C ASN A 35 2.46 -1.10 11.97
N TYR A 36 3.30 -0.07 11.84
CA TYR A 36 3.29 1.07 12.75
C TYR A 36 2.01 1.88 12.62
N LEU A 37 1.62 2.28 11.40
CA LEU A 37 0.41 3.05 11.15
C LEU A 37 -0.84 2.29 11.62
N LYS A 38 -0.96 1.01 11.29
CA LYS A 38 -2.08 0.17 11.73
C LYS A 38 -2.30 0.17 13.24
N LYS A 39 -1.22 0.26 14.04
CA LYS A 39 -1.28 0.33 15.51
C LYS A 39 -1.49 1.75 16.05
N SER A 40 -1.02 2.75 15.32
CA SER A 40 -1.06 4.18 15.68
C SER A 40 -2.44 4.81 15.43
N LEU A 41 -3.14 4.38 14.38
CA LEU A 41 -4.44 4.92 13.96
C LEU A 41 -5.54 4.56 14.97
N SER A 42 -5.85 5.50 15.86
CA SER A 42 -6.80 5.33 16.97
C SER A 42 -8.07 6.19 16.85
N LYS A 43 -8.14 7.08 15.85
CA LYS A 43 -9.30 7.94 15.56
C LYS A 43 -10.11 7.38 14.40
N ARG A 44 -11.44 7.47 14.46
CA ARG A 44 -12.30 7.13 13.33
C ARG A 44 -12.30 8.24 12.28
N ASN A 45 -12.73 7.89 11.06
CA ASN A 45 -12.91 8.80 9.93
C ASN A 45 -11.62 9.54 9.54
N ILE A 46 -10.50 8.82 9.52
CA ILE A 46 -9.22 9.37 9.09
C ILE A 46 -9.21 9.51 7.57
N LYS A 47 -8.82 10.68 7.08
CA LYS A 47 -8.46 10.91 5.68
C LYS A 47 -6.94 10.88 5.58
N LEU A 48 -6.41 9.94 4.81
CA LEU A 48 -4.98 9.70 4.67
C LEU A 48 -4.51 10.14 3.27
N LEU A 49 -3.41 10.89 3.24
CA LEU A 49 -2.70 11.26 2.01
C LEU A 49 -1.33 10.58 2.00
N ASP A 50 -1.08 9.73 1.02
CA ASP A 50 0.20 9.08 0.77
C ASP A 50 0.92 9.75 -0.42
N ILE A 51 2.11 10.29 -0.18
CA ILE A 51 2.88 11.09 -1.15
C ILE A 51 4.12 10.31 -1.55
N GLY A 52 4.32 10.12 -2.85
CA GLY A 52 5.33 9.19 -3.37
C GLY A 52 4.90 7.74 -3.14
N THR A 53 3.63 7.44 -3.45
CA THR A 53 2.99 6.15 -3.13
C THR A 53 3.56 4.96 -3.94
N GLY A 54 4.33 5.24 -4.98
CA GLY A 54 4.94 4.29 -5.89
C GLY A 54 3.88 3.44 -6.58
N ASN A 55 3.91 2.15 -6.29
CA ASN A 55 2.92 1.20 -6.81
C ASN A 55 1.62 1.12 -5.96
N GLY A 56 1.45 2.01 -4.97
CA GLY A 56 0.26 2.06 -4.12
C GLY A 56 0.23 1.05 -2.97
N ILE A 57 1.37 0.43 -2.64
CA ILE A 57 1.46 -0.65 -1.65
C ILE A 57 0.87 -0.24 -0.29
N LEU A 58 1.22 0.93 0.23
CA LEU A 58 0.81 1.36 1.56
C LEU A 58 -0.70 1.65 1.62
N PRO A 59 -1.31 2.39 0.67
CA PRO A 59 -2.76 2.53 0.54
C PRO A 59 -3.49 1.20 0.46
N ILE A 60 -3.00 0.24 -0.35
CA ILE A 60 -3.62 -1.07 -0.52
C ILE A 60 -3.64 -1.82 0.82
N LEU A 61 -2.50 -1.88 1.52
CA LEU A 61 -2.42 -2.56 2.82
C LEU A 61 -3.28 -1.89 3.91
N LEU A 62 -3.43 -0.56 3.86
CA LEU A 62 -4.26 0.19 4.80
C LEU A 62 -5.75 0.23 4.45
N SER A 63 -6.14 -0.19 3.24
CA SER A 63 -7.51 -0.05 2.71
C SER A 63 -8.58 -0.76 3.55
N ASP A 64 -8.22 -1.81 4.27
CA ASP A 64 -9.13 -2.54 5.18
C ASP A 64 -9.20 -1.97 6.60
N ASN A 65 -8.47 -0.88 6.89
CA ASN A 65 -8.47 -0.31 8.22
C ASN A 65 -9.78 0.46 8.47
N ALA A 66 -10.64 -0.08 9.33
CA ALA A 66 -11.95 0.49 9.67
C ALA A 66 -11.91 1.91 10.28
N MET A 67 -10.72 2.40 10.64
CA MET A 67 -10.52 3.75 11.16
C MET A 67 -10.36 4.79 10.04
N ILE A 68 -10.07 4.35 8.82
CA ILE A 68 -9.81 5.20 7.65
C ILE A 68 -11.08 5.32 6.81
N GLU A 69 -11.49 6.54 6.51
CA GLU A 69 -12.62 6.87 5.64
C GLU A 69 -12.17 7.00 4.17
N GLU A 70 -10.98 7.56 3.96
CA GLU A 70 -10.49 7.90 2.63
C GLU A 70 -8.97 7.78 2.57
N ILE A 71 -8.45 7.22 1.48
CA ILE A 71 -7.03 7.19 1.17
C ILE A 71 -6.82 7.77 -0.21
N VAL A 72 -5.95 8.79 -0.30
CA VAL A 72 -5.50 9.38 -1.56
C VAL A 72 -4.00 9.10 -1.70
N GLY A 73 -3.61 8.44 -2.78
CA GLY A 73 -2.20 8.26 -3.16
C GLY A 73 -1.84 9.20 -4.30
N ILE A 74 -0.69 9.88 -4.19
CA ILE A 74 -0.15 10.74 -5.24
C ILE A 74 1.28 10.27 -5.54
N ASP A 75 1.56 9.98 -6.81
CA ASP A 75 2.89 9.73 -7.37
C ASP A 75 3.00 10.39 -8.75
#